data_AF-A0A1F9BX91-F1
#
_entry.id   AF-A0A1F9BX91-F1
#
_cell.length_a   1.000
_cell.length_b   1.000
_cell.length_c   1.000
_cell.angle_alpha   90.00
_cell.angle_beta   90.00
_cell.angle_gamma   90.00
#
_symmetry.space_group_name_H-M   'P 1'
#
loop_
_entity.id
_entity.type
_entity.pdbx_description
1 polymer ?
#
loop_
_entity_poly.entity_id
_entity_poly.type
_entity_poly.pdbx_seq_one_letter_code
_entity_poly.pdbx_strand_id
1 'polypeptide(L)'
;MPANLTPQYLEAEAKFKQAKSVPEKISALEVMMAVIPKHKGTEKLRGQLKSRMAKLKEELQKRPAVSRAEQAYNIKREGAAQVVLLGLPNSGKSSLFTRLTHAPSEVADYPFTTQKPIPGMMKFENFQIQLVDTPPIQIDRIEPGFPNLIRNANAVLIVLDLTEDPVFQMEVLLEELNRMKIGIGNREQAHPLEEGWVFKKAFLLGNKADLRNAMEGFRALESRFKGQLMVLPVSAKGEMNFEEMKKEVYHRLDILRVYTKIPGKEPDLTEPVILRKGSTIDDVALSVHKDFAAKLKYARIWGSGKFDGQMVKRDYRVSEGDVIELHI
;
A
#
# COMPACT_ATOMS: atom_id res chain seq x y z
N MET A 1 -15.49 42.69 -40.50
CA MET A 1 -16.87 42.80 -39.97
C MET A 1 -16.91 42.10 -38.62
N PRO A 2 -17.43 42.72 -37.55
CA PRO A 2 -17.61 42.03 -36.28
C PRO A 2 -18.55 40.84 -36.50
N ALA A 3 -18.14 39.65 -36.05
CA ALA A 3 -18.98 38.46 -36.14
C ALA A 3 -20.21 38.67 -35.26
N ASN A 4 -21.41 38.52 -35.82
CA ASN A 4 -22.64 38.56 -35.05
C ASN A 4 -22.75 37.25 -34.25
N LEU A 5 -22.38 37.29 -32.97
CA LEU A 5 -22.38 36.12 -32.09
C LEU A 5 -23.80 35.85 -31.60
N THR A 6 -24.18 34.58 -31.55
CA THR A 6 -25.53 34.18 -31.13
C THR A 6 -25.72 34.42 -29.62
N PRO A 7 -26.96 34.66 -29.13
CA PRO A 7 -27.25 34.74 -27.70
C PRO A 7 -26.74 33.52 -26.92
N GLN A 8 -26.84 32.34 -27.53
CA GLN A 8 -26.32 31.08 -26.98
C GLN A 8 -24.78 31.11 -26.79
N TYR A 9 -24.05 31.78 -27.68
CA TYR A 9 -22.60 31.96 -27.53
C TYR A 9 -22.26 32.85 -26.34
N LEU A 10 -22.99 33.96 -26.17
CA LEU A 10 -22.79 34.90 -25.07
C LEU A 10 -23.09 34.26 -23.71
N GLU A 11 -24.14 33.43 -23.64
CA GLU A 11 -24.46 32.66 -22.44
C GLU A 11 -23.37 31.64 -22.09
N ALA A 12 -22.87 30.92 -23.10
CA ALA A 12 -21.76 29.98 -22.91
C ALA A 12 -20.46 30.69 -22.51
N GLU A 13 -20.20 31.89 -23.02
CA GLU A 13 -19.07 32.72 -22.60
C GLU A 13 -19.21 33.18 -21.14
N ALA A 14 -20.40 33.57 -20.71
CA ALA A 14 -20.67 33.92 -19.31
C ALA A 14 -20.45 32.72 -18.38
N LYS A 15 -20.92 31.53 -18.78
CA LYS A 15 -20.65 30.27 -18.06
C LYS A 15 -19.15 29.97 -17.97
N PHE A 16 -18.41 30.17 -19.06
CA PHE A 16 -16.95 30.01 -19.05
C PHE A 16 -16.25 30.97 -18.06
N LYS A 17 -16.70 32.23 -17.97
CA LYS A 17 -16.15 33.23 -17.03
C LYS A 17 -16.48 32.90 -15.56
N GLN A 18 -17.62 32.27 -15.30
CA GLN A 18 -18.07 31.91 -13.94
C GLN A 18 -17.57 30.54 -13.48
N ALA A 19 -17.14 29.68 -14.40
CA ALA A 19 -16.69 28.33 -14.11
C ALA A 19 -15.48 28.29 -13.15
N LYS A 20 -15.63 27.52 -12.07
CA LYS A 20 -14.58 27.38 -11.04
C LYS A 20 -13.69 26.16 -11.30
N SER A 21 -14.24 25.12 -11.93
CA SER A 21 -13.51 23.88 -12.22
C SER A 21 -13.03 23.81 -13.67
N VAL A 22 -11.94 23.06 -13.91
CA VAL A 22 -11.42 22.79 -15.27
C VAL A 22 -12.46 22.04 -16.13
N PRO A 23 -13.19 21.02 -15.63
CA PRO A 23 -14.28 20.38 -16.37
C PRO A 23 -15.39 21.34 -16.81
N GLU A 24 -15.84 22.25 -15.93
CA GLU A 24 -16.85 23.27 -16.27
C GLU A 24 -16.36 24.20 -17.38
N LYS A 25 -15.09 24.63 -17.32
CA LYS A 25 -14.47 25.47 -18.35
C LYS A 25 -14.41 24.75 -19.70
N ILE A 26 -14.09 23.45 -19.72
CA ILE A 26 -14.07 22.65 -20.96
C ILE A 26 -15.47 22.53 -21.54
N SER A 27 -16.48 22.22 -20.71
CA SER A 27 -17.87 22.10 -21.15
C SER A 27 -18.39 23.41 -21.78
N ALA A 28 -18.10 24.55 -21.15
CA ALA A 28 -18.49 25.85 -21.70
C ALA A 28 -17.81 26.14 -23.06
N LEU A 29 -16.52 25.81 -23.22
CA LEU A 29 -15.82 25.95 -24.50
C LEU A 29 -16.36 25.03 -25.61
N GLU A 30 -16.82 23.83 -25.25
CA GLU A 30 -17.44 22.90 -26.20
C GLU A 30 -18.78 23.45 -26.73
N VAL A 31 -19.59 24.04 -25.85
CA VAL A 31 -20.82 24.75 -26.25
C VAL A 31 -20.49 25.93 -27.15
N MET A 32 -19.52 26.78 -26.77
CA MET A 32 -19.07 27.93 -27.58
C MET A 32 -18.59 27.49 -28.98
N MET A 33 -17.89 26.35 -29.09
CA MET A 33 -17.44 25.78 -30.36
C MET A 33 -18.59 25.22 -31.21
N ALA A 34 -19.65 24.73 -30.59
CA ALA A 34 -20.82 24.19 -31.29
C ALA A 34 -21.68 25.30 -31.90
N VAL A 35 -21.86 26.42 -31.20
CA VAL A 35 -22.77 27.49 -31.61
C VAL A 35 -22.13 28.59 -32.47
N ILE A 36 -20.80 28.66 -32.53
CA ILE A 36 -20.10 29.69 -33.30
C ILE A 36 -20.30 29.47 -34.83
N PRO A 37 -20.64 30.54 -35.60
CA PRO A 37 -20.78 30.43 -37.06
C PRO A 37 -19.51 29.92 -37.73
N LYS A 38 -19.64 29.14 -38.82
CA LYS A 38 -18.51 28.54 -39.56
C LYS A 38 -18.23 29.29 -40.86
N HIS A 39 -17.70 30.51 -40.77
CA HIS A 39 -17.34 31.33 -41.93
C HIS A 39 -16.03 32.10 -41.69
N LYS A 40 -15.48 32.73 -42.73
CA LYS A 40 -14.18 33.44 -42.69
C LYS A 40 -14.05 34.46 -41.55
N GLY A 41 -15.14 35.13 -41.18
CA GLY A 41 -15.16 36.10 -40.07
C GLY A 41 -14.96 35.55 -38.65
N THR A 42 -15.12 34.24 -38.41
CA THR A 42 -15.02 33.60 -37.08
C THR A 42 -13.85 32.61 -36.98
N GLU A 43 -13.07 32.46 -38.06
CA GLU A 43 -12.00 31.47 -38.17
C GLU A 43 -10.92 31.65 -37.07
N LYS A 44 -10.48 32.89 -36.84
CA LYS A 44 -9.52 33.24 -35.77
C LYS A 44 -10.05 32.88 -34.38
N LEU A 45 -11.32 33.16 -34.12
CA LEU A 45 -11.97 32.90 -32.82
C LEU A 45 -12.12 31.39 -32.58
N ARG A 46 -12.49 30.63 -33.61
CA ARG A 46 -12.53 29.16 -33.54
C ARG A 46 -11.14 28.58 -33.26
N GLY A 47 -10.10 29.12 -33.89
CA GLY A 47 -8.71 28.75 -33.59
C GLY A 47 -8.34 28.97 -32.12
N GLN A 48 -8.73 30.12 -31.55
CA GLN A 48 -8.50 30.43 -30.14
C GLN A 48 -9.25 29.50 -29.20
N LEU A 49 -10.53 29.20 -29.46
CA LEU A 49 -11.33 28.28 -28.64
C LEU A 49 -10.73 26.86 -28.68
N LYS A 50 -10.30 26.38 -29.85
CA LYS A 50 -9.67 25.06 -30.00
C LYS A 50 -8.35 24.99 -29.24
N SER A 51 -7.52 26.02 -29.32
CA SER A 51 -6.24 26.09 -28.58
C SER A 51 -6.47 26.13 -27.06
N ARG A 52 -7.43 26.92 -26.58
CA ARG A 52 -7.80 26.97 -25.15
C ARG A 52 -8.32 25.63 -24.65
N MET A 53 -9.21 24.99 -25.41
CA MET A 53 -9.75 23.66 -25.05
C MET A 53 -8.64 22.60 -25.04
N ALA A 54 -7.69 22.63 -25.99
CA ALA A 54 -6.55 21.73 -26.00
C ALA A 54 -5.68 21.90 -24.74
N LYS A 55 -5.36 23.15 -24.36
CA LYS A 55 -4.60 23.44 -23.15
C LYS A 55 -5.30 22.96 -21.87
N LEU A 56 -6.60 23.20 -21.73
CA LEU A 56 -7.36 22.77 -20.55
C LEU A 56 -7.52 21.23 -20.50
N LYS A 57 -7.68 20.57 -21.65
CA LYS A 57 -7.69 19.10 -21.74
C LYS A 57 -6.32 18.51 -21.40
N GLU A 58 -5.24 19.14 -21.83
CA GLU A 58 -3.87 18.78 -21.46
C GLU A 58 -3.62 18.98 -19.95
N GLU A 59 -4.11 20.07 -19.36
CA GLU A 59 -4.07 20.32 -17.92
C GLU A 59 -4.86 19.28 -17.11
N LEU A 60 -6.01 18.84 -17.63
CA LEU A 60 -6.80 17.76 -17.01
C LEU A 60 -6.10 16.38 -17.12
N GLN A 61 -5.32 16.16 -18.19
CA GLN A 61 -4.56 14.92 -18.42
C GLN A 61 -3.20 14.92 -17.71
N LYS A 62 -2.63 16.09 -17.43
CA LYS A 62 -1.49 16.24 -16.53
C LYS A 62 -1.98 15.87 -15.14
N ARG A 63 -1.74 14.61 -14.75
CA ARG A 63 -1.79 14.20 -13.34
C ARG A 63 -1.06 15.29 -12.54
N PRO A 64 -1.63 15.81 -11.44
CA PRO A 64 -0.88 16.74 -10.60
C PRO A 64 0.47 16.08 -10.33
N ALA A 65 1.56 16.79 -10.64
CA ALA A 65 2.88 16.28 -10.36
C ALA A 65 2.91 15.99 -8.86
N VAL A 66 2.88 14.69 -8.52
CA VAL A 66 2.92 14.20 -7.14
C VAL A 66 4.04 14.97 -6.46
N SER A 67 3.71 15.73 -5.43
CA SER A 67 4.66 16.67 -4.83
C SER A 67 5.93 15.89 -4.44
N ARG A 68 7.11 16.54 -4.45
CA ARG A 68 8.36 15.85 -4.07
C ARG A 68 8.27 15.19 -2.67
N ALA A 69 7.42 15.73 -1.80
CA ALA A 69 7.05 15.14 -0.51
C ALA A 69 6.27 13.84 -0.68
N GLU A 70 5.19 13.82 -1.47
CA GLU A 70 4.40 12.60 -1.73
C GLU A 70 5.21 11.50 -2.46
N GLN A 71 6.17 11.85 -3.31
CA GLN A 71 7.05 10.87 -3.97
C GLN A 71 7.91 10.10 -2.98
N ALA A 72 8.34 10.73 -1.87
CA ALA A 72 9.15 10.07 -0.84
C ALA A 72 8.39 8.93 -0.14
N TYR A 73 7.06 8.94 -0.18
CA TYR A 73 6.20 7.90 0.40
C TYR A 73 5.79 6.82 -0.60
N ASN A 74 6.12 6.98 -1.89
CA ASN A 74 5.85 5.98 -2.91
C ASN A 74 6.98 4.93 -2.96
N ILE A 75 7.07 4.12 -1.90
CA ILE A 75 8.06 3.04 -1.82
C ILE A 75 7.59 1.86 -2.67
N LYS A 76 8.41 1.47 -3.65
CA LYS A 76 8.18 0.28 -4.46
C LYS A 76 8.21 -0.96 -3.55
N ARG A 77 7.18 -1.79 -3.67
CA ARG A 77 7.11 -3.07 -2.95
C ARG A 77 8.19 -4.01 -3.42
N GLU A 78 8.88 -4.62 -2.47
CA GLU A 78 9.93 -5.62 -2.70
C GLU A 78 9.72 -6.81 -1.76
N GLY A 79 10.28 -7.96 -2.12
CA GLY A 79 10.11 -9.21 -1.37
C GLY A 79 8.67 -9.73 -1.39
N ALA A 80 8.36 -10.54 -0.37
CA ALA A 80 7.09 -11.24 -0.19
C ALA A 80 5.90 -10.29 0.08
N ALA A 81 6.13 -9.24 0.85
CA ALA A 81 5.13 -8.30 1.30
C ALA A 81 5.80 -7.02 1.81
N GLN A 82 5.03 -5.92 1.81
CA GLN A 82 5.42 -4.66 2.42
C GLN A 82 4.62 -4.44 3.71
N VAL A 83 5.31 -4.24 4.82
CA VAL A 83 4.74 -4.00 6.15
C VAL A 83 5.24 -2.67 6.70
N VAL A 84 4.32 -1.80 7.08
CA VAL A 84 4.64 -0.45 7.56
C VAL A 84 4.69 -0.44 9.09
N LEU A 85 5.77 0.07 9.67
CA LEU A 85 5.91 0.28 11.11
C LEU A 85 5.30 1.63 11.49
N LEU A 86 4.34 1.63 12.42
CA LEU A 86 3.71 2.83 12.98
C LEU A 86 3.93 2.90 14.49
N GLY A 87 4.01 4.11 15.03
CA GLY A 87 4.15 4.32 16.47
C GLY A 87 4.33 5.79 16.79
N LEU A 88 4.05 6.16 18.04
CA LEU A 88 4.37 7.49 18.55
C LEU A 88 5.90 7.65 18.73
N PRO A 89 6.39 8.90 18.88
CA PRO A 89 7.80 9.14 19.20
C PRO A 89 8.25 8.30 20.41
N ASN A 90 9.50 7.83 20.37
CA ASN A 90 10.14 7.06 21.46
C ASN A 90 9.56 5.66 21.77
N SER A 91 8.61 5.16 20.95
CA SER A 91 8.10 3.77 21.10
C SER A 91 9.13 2.68 20.77
N GLY A 92 10.29 3.07 20.22
CA GLY A 92 11.37 2.16 19.83
C GLY A 92 11.18 1.51 18.46
N LYS A 93 10.32 2.09 17.63
CA LYS A 93 10.07 1.71 16.23
C LYS A 93 11.36 1.58 15.39
N SER A 94 12.21 2.62 15.38
CA SER A 94 13.44 2.61 14.58
C SER A 94 14.49 1.63 15.13
N SER A 95 14.56 1.45 16.45
CA SER A 95 15.39 0.41 17.07
C SER A 95 14.93 -1.00 16.66
N LEU A 96 13.62 -1.25 16.66
CA LEU A 96 13.05 -2.51 16.21
C LEU A 96 13.34 -2.74 14.71
N PHE A 97 13.14 -1.71 13.88
CA PHE A 97 13.44 -1.76 12.44
C PHE A 97 14.89 -2.15 12.16
N THR A 98 15.86 -1.46 12.76
CA THR A 98 17.29 -1.75 12.58
C THR A 98 17.64 -3.17 12.99
N ARG A 99 17.07 -3.65 14.10
CA ARG A 99 17.34 -5.00 14.59
C ARG A 99 16.77 -6.09 13.68
N LEU A 100 15.60 -5.85 13.08
CA LEU A 100 14.95 -6.82 12.19
C LEU A 100 15.54 -6.84 10.78
N THR A 101 16.06 -5.71 10.30
CA THR A 101 16.54 -5.56 8.93
C THR A 101 18.07 -5.56 8.80
N HIS A 102 18.77 -5.41 9.93
CA HIS A 102 20.21 -5.09 9.98
C HIS A 102 20.60 -3.86 9.16
N ALA A 103 19.62 -3.03 8.75
CA ALA A 103 19.87 -1.79 8.05
C ALA A 103 20.38 -0.74 9.06
N PRO A 104 21.43 0.03 8.71
CA PRO A 104 21.85 1.14 9.55
C PRO A 104 20.68 2.14 9.60
N SER A 105 20.14 2.38 10.80
CA SER A 105 19.28 3.54 11.00
C SER A 105 20.21 4.73 11.15
N GLU A 106 20.12 5.69 10.24
CA GLU A 106 20.51 7.06 10.56
C GLU A 106 19.49 7.56 11.60
N VAL A 107 19.70 7.20 12.86
CA VAL A 107 19.03 7.85 13.98
C VAL A 107 19.60 9.26 14.00
N ALA A 108 18.97 10.18 13.28
CA ALA A 108 19.30 11.59 13.44
C ALA A 108 18.77 12.00 14.82
N ASP A 109 19.68 12.05 15.80
CA ASP A 109 19.43 12.42 17.21
C ASP A 109 18.96 13.89 17.40
N TYR A 110 18.42 14.52 16.37
CA TYR A 110 18.03 15.93 16.37
C TYR A 110 16.54 16.11 16.03
N PRO A 111 15.79 16.88 16.84
CA PRO A 111 14.51 17.42 16.41
C PRO A 111 14.73 18.23 15.13
N PHE A 112 13.71 18.31 14.26
CA PHE A 112 13.68 19.11 13.01
C PHE A 112 14.27 18.49 11.73
N THR A 113 14.74 17.23 11.72
CA THR A 113 15.01 16.54 10.46
C THR A 113 13.73 15.93 9.88
N THR A 114 13.46 16.15 8.58
CA THR A 114 12.39 15.44 7.87
C THR A 114 12.81 13.98 7.73
N GLN A 115 12.41 13.14 8.70
CA GLN A 115 12.57 11.71 8.55
C GLN A 115 11.71 11.28 7.36
N LYS A 116 12.31 10.63 6.37
CA LYS A 116 11.56 10.00 5.28
C LYS A 116 11.33 8.54 5.64
N PRO A 117 10.32 7.87 5.07
CA PRO A 117 10.18 6.44 5.27
C PRO A 117 11.39 5.69 4.73
N ILE A 118 11.92 4.74 5.52
CA ILE A 118 13.12 3.96 5.18
C ILE A 118 12.70 2.50 4.98
N PRO A 119 12.81 1.94 3.77
CA PRO A 119 12.59 0.52 3.53
C PRO A 119 13.79 -0.30 4.01
N GLY A 120 13.54 -1.51 4.51
CA GLY A 120 14.56 -2.48 4.90
C GLY A 120 14.02 -3.90 4.84
N MET A 121 14.89 -4.87 4.56
CA MET A 121 14.47 -6.26 4.33
C MET A 121 14.62 -7.11 5.59
N MET A 122 13.50 -7.55 6.15
CA MET A 122 13.46 -8.52 7.25
C MET A 122 13.47 -9.93 6.66
N LYS A 123 14.49 -10.71 7.02
CA LYS A 123 14.59 -12.12 6.63
C LYS A 123 13.60 -12.97 7.45
N PHE A 124 12.86 -13.84 6.77
CA PHE A 124 12.05 -14.88 7.39
C PHE A 124 12.20 -16.16 6.58
N GLU A 125 12.77 -17.19 7.23
CA GLU A 125 13.12 -18.45 6.57
C GLU A 125 13.93 -18.21 5.27
N ASN A 126 13.42 -18.66 4.12
CA ASN A 126 14.06 -18.56 2.81
C ASN A 126 13.56 -17.38 1.96
N PHE A 127 12.86 -16.40 2.54
CA PHE A 127 12.42 -15.20 1.83
C PHE A 127 12.53 -13.93 2.69
N GLN A 128 12.17 -12.79 2.09
CA GLN A 128 12.29 -11.48 2.73
C GLN A 128 10.95 -10.74 2.72
N ILE A 129 10.66 -10.05 3.81
CA ILE A 129 9.52 -9.12 3.96
C ILE A 129 10.09 -7.71 4.05
N GLN A 130 9.61 -6.81 3.21
CA GLN A 130 10.00 -5.40 3.25
C GLN A 130 9.30 -4.73 4.44
N LEU A 131 10.08 -4.32 5.43
CA LEU A 131 9.62 -3.40 6.46
C LEU A 131 9.85 -1.96 5.99
N VAL A 132 8.94 -1.07 6.34
CA VAL A 132 9.11 0.36 6.12
C VAL A 132 9.06 1.05 7.47
N ASP A 133 10.21 1.56 7.92
CA ASP A 133 10.24 2.47 9.06
C ASP A 133 9.64 3.80 8.62
N THR A 134 8.71 4.32 9.42
CA THR A 134 8.06 5.60 9.10
C THR A 134 8.42 6.67 10.11
N PRO A 135 8.29 7.96 9.76
CA PRO A 135 8.36 9.01 10.75
C PRO A 135 7.35 8.75 11.87
N PRO A 136 7.66 9.10 13.13
CA PRO A 136 6.69 8.98 14.21
C PRO A 136 5.40 9.72 13.85
N ILE A 137 4.25 9.12 14.14
CA ILE A 137 2.97 9.81 13.98
C ILE A 137 2.94 10.92 15.03
N GLN A 138 2.99 12.16 14.58
CA GLN A 138 2.82 13.35 15.40
C GLN A 138 1.42 13.89 15.19
N ILE A 139 0.76 14.24 16.29
CA ILE A 139 -0.54 14.89 16.31
C ILE A 139 -0.47 16.16 15.44
N ASP A 140 -1.40 16.30 14.49
CA ASP A 140 -1.55 17.43 13.57
C ASP A 140 -0.40 17.67 12.56
N ARG A 141 0.52 16.72 12.38
CA ARG A 141 1.62 16.81 11.38
C ARG A 141 1.78 15.54 10.55
N ILE A 142 0.73 15.19 9.81
CA ILE A 142 0.79 14.08 8.84
C ILE A 142 1.18 14.62 7.47
N GLU A 143 2.27 14.10 6.91
CA GLU A 143 2.69 14.47 5.56
C GLU A 143 1.75 13.88 4.50
N PRO A 144 1.42 14.59 3.40
CA PRO A 144 0.41 14.17 2.42
C PRO A 144 0.62 12.77 1.81
N GLY A 145 1.87 12.29 1.71
CA GLY A 145 2.19 10.97 1.18
C GLY A 145 2.03 9.82 2.18
N PHE A 146 2.02 10.10 3.48
CA PHE A 146 2.01 9.09 4.54
C PHE A 146 0.76 8.18 4.51
N PRO A 147 -0.47 8.70 4.32
CA PRO A 147 -1.65 7.83 4.17
C PRO A 147 -1.53 6.88 2.97
N ASN A 148 -0.91 7.32 1.87
CA ASN A 148 -0.74 6.50 0.67
C ASN A 148 0.24 5.35 0.92
N LEU A 149 1.31 5.58 1.68
CA LEU A 149 2.22 4.52 2.10
C LEU A 149 1.48 3.42 2.88
N ILE A 150 0.68 3.80 3.88
CA ILE A 150 -0.11 2.84 4.66
C ILE A 150 -1.13 2.12 3.78
N ARG A 151 -1.88 2.86 2.93
CA ARG A 151 -2.87 2.32 1.99
C ARG A 151 -2.25 1.35 0.97
N ASN A 152 -0.99 1.53 0.63
CA ASN A 152 -0.25 0.64 -0.27
C ASN A 152 0.47 -0.49 0.46
N ALA A 153 0.54 -0.52 1.78
CA ALA A 153 1.12 -1.66 2.49
C ALA A 153 0.21 -2.90 2.49
N ASN A 154 0.79 -4.08 2.66
CA ASN A 154 0.04 -5.31 2.91
C ASN A 154 -0.52 -5.34 4.34
N ALA A 155 0.25 -4.83 5.30
CA ALA A 155 -0.13 -4.77 6.71
C ALA A 155 0.61 -3.65 7.46
N VAL A 156 0.21 -3.43 8.71
CA VAL A 156 0.77 -2.43 9.62
C VAL A 156 1.21 -3.09 10.92
N LEU A 157 2.44 -2.80 11.37
CA LEU A 157 2.94 -3.17 12.69
C LEU A 157 2.90 -1.93 13.59
N ILE A 158 2.04 -1.93 14.59
CA ILE A 158 1.88 -0.82 15.54
C ILE A 158 2.78 -1.08 16.74
N VAL A 159 3.78 -0.24 16.94
CA VAL A 159 4.79 -0.32 17.99
C VAL A 159 4.45 0.66 19.11
N LEU A 160 4.17 0.11 20.29
CA LEU A 160 3.77 0.85 21.48
C LEU A 160 4.82 0.66 22.57
N ASP A 161 5.12 1.71 23.34
CA ASP A 161 5.95 1.57 24.53
C ASP A 161 5.13 1.00 25.69
N LEU A 162 5.49 -0.20 26.18
CA LEU A 162 4.79 -0.82 27.30
C LEU A 162 4.98 -0.10 28.64
N THR A 163 5.94 0.82 28.76
CA THR A 163 6.17 1.55 30.02
C THR A 163 5.43 2.88 30.12
N GLU A 164 4.81 3.36 29.04
CA GLU A 164 4.26 4.72 28.91
C GLU A 164 2.79 4.71 28.47
N ASP A 165 1.88 4.14 29.26
CA ASP A 165 0.45 3.98 28.93
C ASP A 165 0.18 3.53 27.47
N PRO A 166 0.42 2.25 27.16
CA PRO A 166 0.26 1.75 25.79
C PRO A 166 -1.20 1.79 25.29
N VAL A 167 -2.20 1.87 26.17
CA VAL A 167 -3.60 1.96 25.78
C VAL A 167 -3.88 3.36 25.22
N PHE A 168 -3.45 4.41 25.93
CA PHE A 168 -3.58 5.78 25.44
C PHE A 168 -2.81 6.00 24.14
N GLN A 169 -1.57 5.49 24.03
CA GLN A 169 -0.81 5.57 22.78
C GLN A 169 -1.58 4.94 21.59
N MET A 170 -2.24 3.80 21.83
CA MET A 170 -3.04 3.12 20.81
C MET A 170 -4.27 3.94 20.41
N GLU A 171 -4.96 4.56 21.37
CA GLU A 171 -6.13 5.41 21.11
C GLU A 171 -5.77 6.62 20.23
N VAL A 172 -4.65 7.28 20.52
CA VAL A 172 -4.13 8.38 19.69
C VAL A 172 -3.84 7.90 18.26
N LEU A 173 -3.18 6.76 18.10
CA LEU A 173 -2.89 6.21 16.77
C LEU A 173 -4.16 5.82 16.01
N LEU A 174 -5.17 5.28 16.69
CA LEU A 174 -6.48 4.98 16.10
C LEU A 174 -7.20 6.24 15.62
N GLU A 175 -7.17 7.33 16.39
CA GLU A 175 -7.76 8.59 15.98
C GLU A 175 -7.13 9.11 14.68
N GLU A 176 -5.79 9.10 14.60
CA GLU A 176 -5.08 9.54 13.39
C GLU A 176 -5.36 8.63 12.19
N LEU A 177 -5.40 7.31 12.39
CA LEU A 177 -5.79 6.35 11.34
C LEU A 177 -7.22 6.60 10.85
N ASN A 178 -8.15 6.87 11.75
CA ASN A 178 -9.54 7.20 11.40
C ASN A 178 -9.65 8.54 10.65
N ARG A 179 -8.91 9.57 11.06
CA ARG A 179 -8.81 10.84 10.31
C ARG A 179 -8.32 10.62 8.88
N MET A 180 -7.39 9.69 8.71
CA MET A 180 -6.90 9.26 7.39
C MET A 180 -7.85 8.30 6.65
N LYS A 181 -9.03 7.94 7.20
CA LYS A 181 -9.94 6.90 6.69
C LYS A 181 -9.26 5.54 6.49
N ILE A 182 -8.42 5.15 7.44
CA ILE A 182 -7.72 3.86 7.46
C ILE A 182 -8.21 3.09 8.69
N GLY A 183 -8.97 2.02 8.47
CA GLY A 183 -9.35 1.10 9.53
C GLY A 183 -8.29 0.01 9.72
N ILE A 184 -8.20 -0.54 10.92
CA ILE A 184 -7.33 -1.68 11.22
C ILE A 184 -8.12 -2.85 11.81
N GLY A 185 -7.67 -4.08 11.54
CA GLY A 185 -8.33 -5.30 12.03
C GLY A 185 -9.30 -5.92 11.04
N ASN A 186 -10.27 -6.68 11.54
CA ASN A 186 -11.19 -7.46 10.71
C ASN A 186 -12.28 -6.57 10.08
N ARG A 187 -12.38 -6.61 8.75
CA ARG A 187 -13.32 -5.84 7.93
C ARG A 187 -14.79 -6.02 8.32
N GLU A 188 -15.14 -7.16 8.92
CA GLU A 188 -16.50 -7.53 9.29
C GLU A 188 -17.07 -6.74 10.49
N GLN A 189 -16.21 -6.07 11.28
CA GLN A 189 -16.61 -5.28 12.45
C GLN A 189 -16.83 -3.79 12.14
N ALA A 190 -16.68 -3.36 10.89
CA ALA A 190 -16.80 -1.97 10.50
C ALA A 190 -18.21 -1.61 10.03
N HIS A 191 -18.75 -0.52 10.57
CA HIS A 191 -19.97 0.19 10.14
C HIS A 191 -20.08 0.34 8.61
N PRO A 192 -21.29 0.56 8.03
CA PRO A 192 -21.47 0.72 6.59
C PRO A 192 -20.47 1.74 6.04
N LEU A 193 -19.55 1.23 5.22
CA LEU A 193 -18.37 1.96 4.78
C LEU A 193 -18.78 3.21 4.00
N GLU A 194 -18.53 4.38 4.58
CA GLU A 194 -18.51 5.62 3.82
C GLU A 194 -17.44 5.51 2.70
N GLU A 195 -17.62 6.24 1.60
CA GLU A 195 -16.65 6.24 0.51
C GLU A 195 -15.25 6.68 0.98
N GLY A 196 -14.23 5.89 0.60
CA GLY A 196 -12.81 6.19 0.82
C GLY A 196 -12.10 5.46 1.96
N TRP A 197 -12.81 4.64 2.75
CA TRP A 197 -12.20 3.83 3.80
C TRP A 197 -11.40 2.65 3.24
N VAL A 198 -10.21 2.41 3.81
CA VAL A 198 -9.38 1.23 3.51
C VAL A 198 -9.06 0.51 4.80
N PHE A 199 -9.20 -0.81 4.81
CA PHE A 199 -8.89 -1.65 5.97
C PHE A 199 -7.54 -2.34 5.81
N LYS A 200 -6.74 -2.31 6.87
CA LYS A 200 -5.42 -2.93 6.92
C LYS A 200 -5.36 -3.98 8.02
N LYS A 201 -4.68 -5.08 7.70
CA LYS A 201 -4.23 -6.03 8.70
C LYS A 201 -3.26 -5.31 9.63
N ALA A 202 -3.48 -5.42 10.93
CA ALA A 202 -2.64 -4.77 11.92
C ALA A 202 -2.23 -5.74 13.01
N PHE A 203 -1.06 -5.49 13.60
CA PHE A 203 -0.48 -6.24 14.69
C PHE A 203 0.03 -5.24 15.72
N LEU A 204 -0.23 -5.48 17.00
CA LEU A 204 0.30 -4.66 18.08
C LEU A 204 1.55 -5.31 18.66
N LEU A 205 2.62 -4.54 18.68
CA LEU A 205 3.88 -4.87 19.31
C LEU A 205 4.05 -3.98 20.53
N GLY A 206 3.92 -4.58 21.71
CA GLY A 206 4.28 -3.94 22.96
C GLY A 206 5.79 -4.00 23.15
N ASN A 207 6.51 -2.93 22.82
CA ASN A 207 7.96 -2.86 22.93
C ASN A 207 8.43 -2.54 24.36
N LYS A 208 9.73 -2.69 24.60
CA LYS A 208 10.40 -2.51 25.90
C LYS A 208 9.91 -3.50 26.97
N ALA A 209 9.52 -4.70 26.55
CA ALA A 209 9.07 -5.79 27.43
C ALA A 209 10.12 -6.24 28.49
N ASP A 210 11.38 -5.84 28.32
CA ASP A 210 12.47 -6.09 29.26
C ASP A 210 12.47 -5.18 30.51
N LEU A 211 11.64 -4.13 30.55
CA LEU A 211 11.61 -3.15 31.64
C LEU A 211 10.63 -3.53 32.75
N ARG A 212 10.94 -3.09 33.99
CA ARG A 212 10.28 -3.52 35.24
C ARG A 212 8.76 -3.25 35.34
N ASN A 213 8.19 -2.40 34.48
CA ASN A 213 6.75 -2.07 34.45
C ASN A 213 6.03 -2.52 33.17
N ALA A 214 6.74 -3.13 32.22
CA ALA A 214 6.18 -3.43 30.90
C ALA A 214 5.04 -4.47 30.94
N MET A 215 5.06 -5.37 31.92
CA MET A 215 4.03 -6.40 32.05
C MET A 215 2.67 -5.85 32.44
N GLU A 216 2.62 -4.75 33.21
CA GLU A 216 1.35 -4.10 33.55
C GLU A 216 0.74 -3.44 32.32
N GLY A 217 1.56 -2.68 31.57
CA GLY A 217 1.15 -2.09 30.30
C GLY A 217 0.70 -3.16 29.29
N PHE A 218 1.43 -4.29 29.21
CA PHE A 218 1.05 -5.38 28.32
C PHE A 218 -0.30 -5.99 28.68
N ARG A 219 -0.56 -6.25 29.98
CA ARG A 219 -1.85 -6.77 30.43
C ARG A 219 -3.00 -5.81 30.14
N ALA A 220 -2.81 -4.51 30.35
CA ALA A 220 -3.81 -3.50 30.02
C ALA A 220 -4.12 -3.49 28.51
N LEU A 221 -3.07 -3.49 27.69
CA LEU A 221 -3.19 -3.52 26.23
C LEU A 221 -3.86 -4.81 25.73
N GLU A 222 -3.42 -5.96 26.23
CA GLU A 222 -4.00 -7.27 25.89
C GLU A 222 -5.47 -7.33 26.30
N SER A 223 -5.81 -6.94 27.53
CA SER A 223 -7.20 -6.96 28.01
C SER A 223 -8.13 -6.10 27.15
N ARG A 224 -7.64 -5.00 26.59
CA ARG A 224 -8.42 -4.09 25.76
C ARG A 224 -8.57 -4.55 24.31
N PHE A 225 -7.50 -5.11 23.72
CA PHE A 225 -7.43 -5.31 22.26
C PHE A 225 -7.32 -6.77 21.79
N LYS A 226 -7.10 -7.76 22.66
CA LYS A 226 -6.91 -9.19 22.28
C LYS A 226 -8.04 -9.77 21.42
N GLY A 227 -9.27 -9.27 21.58
CA GLY A 227 -10.43 -9.70 20.78
C GLY A 227 -10.52 -9.11 19.37
N GLN A 228 -9.72 -8.08 19.07
CA GLN A 228 -9.76 -7.36 17.79
C GLN A 228 -8.45 -7.51 17.02
N LEU A 229 -7.32 -7.46 17.73
CA LEU A 229 -5.99 -7.44 17.17
C LEU A 229 -5.08 -8.36 17.98
N MET A 230 -4.08 -8.91 17.30
CA MET A 230 -3.01 -9.63 17.97
C MET A 230 -2.15 -8.64 18.76
N VAL A 231 -1.80 -9.01 19.99
CA VAL A 231 -0.87 -8.25 20.83
C VAL A 231 0.30 -9.16 21.19
N LEU A 232 1.53 -8.71 20.92
CA LEU A 232 2.75 -9.45 21.23
C LEU A 232 3.72 -8.53 22.01
N PRO A 233 4.26 -8.96 23.16
CA PRO A 233 5.31 -8.20 23.83
C PRO A 233 6.65 -8.50 23.15
N VAL A 234 7.45 -7.47 22.89
CA VAL A 234 8.77 -7.56 22.26
C VAL A 234 9.76 -6.66 23.00
N SER A 235 11.06 -6.93 22.84
CA SER A 235 12.11 -6.00 23.25
C SER A 235 13.05 -5.79 22.09
N ALA A 236 13.06 -4.58 21.53
CA ALA A 236 14.06 -4.20 20.53
C ALA A 236 15.49 -4.24 21.08
N LYS A 237 15.68 -3.99 22.38
CA LYS A 237 16.99 -3.97 23.04
C LYS A 237 17.48 -5.38 23.38
N GLY A 238 16.59 -6.21 23.92
CA GLY A 238 16.88 -7.58 24.33
C GLY A 238 16.63 -8.64 23.26
N GLU A 239 16.21 -8.23 22.05
CA GLU A 239 15.84 -9.11 20.93
C GLU A 239 14.81 -10.18 21.30
N MET A 240 13.88 -9.82 22.20
CA MET A 240 12.86 -10.73 22.71
C MET A 240 11.70 -10.87 21.72
N ASN A 241 11.23 -12.11 21.53
CA ASN A 241 10.05 -12.49 20.75
C ASN A 241 10.08 -12.11 19.24
N PHE A 242 11.26 -11.86 18.66
CA PHE A 242 11.36 -11.54 17.23
C PHE A 242 10.93 -12.68 16.32
N GLU A 243 11.32 -13.92 16.63
CA GLU A 243 10.95 -15.07 15.79
C GLU A 243 9.43 -15.32 15.83
N GLU A 244 8.81 -15.18 17.00
CA GLU A 244 7.36 -15.28 17.15
C GLU A 244 6.65 -14.16 16.37
N MET A 245 7.15 -12.92 16.48
CA MET A 245 6.67 -11.78 15.72
C MET A 245 6.73 -12.03 14.20
N LYS A 246 7.86 -12.53 13.69
CA LYS A 246 8.03 -12.82 12.26
C LYS A 246 7.05 -13.89 11.78
N LYS A 247 6.90 -14.97 12.55
CA LYS A 247 5.94 -16.04 12.25
C LYS A 247 4.53 -15.49 12.16
N GLU A 248 4.13 -14.68 13.13
CA GLU A 248 2.78 -14.13 13.18
C GLU A 248 2.51 -13.15 12.02
N VAL A 249 3.49 -12.32 11.68
CA VAL A 249 3.44 -11.49 10.47
C VAL A 249 3.21 -12.37 9.23
N TYR A 250 3.99 -13.43 9.05
CA TYR A 250 3.82 -14.36 7.92
C TYR A 250 2.41 -14.99 7.88
N HIS A 251 1.94 -15.57 8.99
CA HIS A 251 0.65 -16.28 9.04
C HIS A 251 -0.50 -15.36 8.64
N ARG A 252 -0.48 -14.12 9.11
CA ARG A 252 -1.56 -13.16 8.85
C ARG A 252 -1.43 -12.44 7.53
N LEU A 253 -0.27 -12.42 6.87
CA LEU A 253 -0.16 -11.82 5.54
C LEU A 253 -1.01 -12.54 4.49
N ASP A 254 -1.49 -13.76 4.78
CA ASP A 254 -2.21 -14.65 3.85
C ASP A 254 -1.44 -14.84 2.55
N ILE A 255 -0.14 -15.07 2.70
CA ILE A 255 0.75 -15.46 1.63
C ILE A 255 1.06 -16.96 1.74
N LEU A 256 1.51 -17.53 0.63
CA LEU A 256 2.03 -18.89 0.55
C LEU A 256 3.29 -18.93 -0.30
N ARG A 257 4.10 -19.97 -0.08
CA ARG A 257 5.27 -20.30 -0.88
C ARG A 257 4.94 -21.39 -1.87
N VAL A 258 5.37 -21.21 -3.11
CA VAL A 258 5.48 -22.29 -4.08
C VAL A 258 6.89 -22.29 -4.67
N TYR A 259 7.32 -23.43 -5.16
CA TYR A 259 8.61 -23.60 -5.80
C TYR A 259 8.41 -23.91 -7.27
N THR A 260 9.30 -23.41 -8.11
CA THR A 260 9.27 -23.70 -9.54
C THR A 260 10.38 -24.67 -9.90
N LYS A 261 10.11 -25.55 -10.86
CA LYS A 261 11.13 -26.43 -11.44
C LYS A 261 11.09 -26.40 -12.95
N ILE A 262 12.25 -26.61 -13.55
CA ILE A 262 12.41 -26.76 -14.99
C ILE A 262 12.13 -28.23 -15.35
N PRO A 263 11.44 -28.52 -16.47
CA PRO A 263 11.24 -29.88 -16.93
C PRO A 263 12.54 -30.69 -16.99
N GLY A 264 12.55 -31.84 -16.30
CA GLY A 264 13.72 -32.73 -16.23
C GLY A 264 14.82 -32.32 -15.24
N LYS A 265 14.62 -31.25 -14.46
CA LYS A 265 15.54 -30.84 -13.38
C LYS A 265 14.91 -31.00 -12.00
N GLU A 266 15.76 -31.05 -10.99
CA GLU A 266 15.34 -30.95 -9.59
C GLU A 266 14.76 -29.56 -9.29
N PRO A 267 13.81 -29.46 -8.36
CA PRO A 267 13.25 -28.17 -7.95
C PRO A 267 14.27 -27.34 -7.18
N ASP A 268 14.23 -26.02 -7.42
CA ASP A 268 14.94 -25.07 -6.58
C ASP A 268 14.08 -24.75 -5.35
N LEU A 269 14.54 -25.18 -4.17
CA LEU A 269 13.87 -24.95 -2.89
C LEU A 269 14.46 -23.75 -2.13
N THR A 270 15.46 -23.07 -2.70
CA THR A 270 16.15 -21.96 -2.05
C THR A 270 15.39 -20.65 -2.22
N GLU A 271 14.80 -20.42 -3.40
CA GLU A 271 14.06 -19.20 -3.73
C GLU A 271 12.59 -19.51 -4.03
N PRO A 272 11.69 -19.37 -3.05
CA PRO A 272 10.27 -19.58 -3.28
C PRO A 272 9.65 -18.42 -4.06
N VAL A 273 8.69 -18.74 -4.90
CA VAL A 273 7.72 -17.79 -5.43
C VAL A 273 6.66 -17.55 -4.35
N ILE A 274 6.50 -16.29 -3.94
CA ILE A 274 5.53 -15.90 -2.92
C ILE A 274 4.25 -15.39 -3.58
N LEU A 275 3.12 -16.01 -3.23
CA LEU A 275 1.80 -15.67 -3.76
C LEU A 275 0.80 -15.44 -2.63
N ARG A 276 -0.37 -14.90 -2.95
CA ARG A 276 -1.47 -14.81 -1.98
C ARG A 276 -2.15 -16.17 -1.84
N LYS A 277 -2.68 -16.47 -0.66
CA LYS A 277 -3.54 -17.63 -0.47
C LYS A 277 -4.73 -17.57 -1.43
N GLY A 278 -5.01 -18.70 -2.07
CA GLY A 278 -6.03 -18.82 -3.10
C GLY A 278 -5.56 -18.47 -4.51
N SER A 279 -4.28 -18.12 -4.70
CA SER A 279 -3.67 -18.00 -6.03
C SER A 279 -3.72 -19.30 -6.83
N THR A 280 -3.60 -19.17 -8.14
CA THR A 280 -3.74 -20.24 -9.12
C THR A 280 -2.43 -20.48 -9.87
N ILE A 281 -2.36 -21.56 -10.65
CA ILE A 281 -1.24 -21.81 -11.57
C ILE A 281 -1.00 -20.62 -12.52
N ASP A 282 -2.05 -19.91 -12.92
CA ASP A 282 -1.93 -18.71 -13.75
C ASP A 282 -1.16 -17.59 -13.06
N ASP A 283 -1.44 -17.37 -11.76
CA ASP A 283 -0.72 -16.39 -10.94
C ASP A 283 0.77 -16.77 -10.78
N VAL A 284 1.05 -18.07 -10.66
CA VAL A 284 2.43 -18.59 -10.62
C VAL A 284 3.14 -18.25 -11.94
N ALA A 285 2.52 -18.58 -13.07
CA ALA A 285 3.11 -18.31 -14.38
C ALA A 285 3.35 -16.81 -14.61
N LEU A 286 2.41 -15.95 -14.18
CA LEU A 286 2.53 -14.50 -14.26
C LEU A 286 3.67 -13.96 -13.39
N SER A 287 3.86 -14.54 -12.20
CA SER A 287 4.94 -14.15 -11.29
C SER A 287 6.33 -14.49 -11.82
N VAL A 288 6.44 -15.54 -12.63
CA VAL A 288 7.67 -15.90 -13.35
C VAL A 288 7.88 -14.97 -14.54
N HIS A 289 6.92 -14.92 -15.48
CA HIS A 289 6.98 -14.03 -16.64
C HIS A 289 5.62 -13.90 -17.35
N LYS A 290 5.32 -12.72 -17.91
CA LYS A 290 4.06 -12.50 -18.65
C LYS A 290 3.86 -13.46 -19.83
N ASP A 291 4.93 -13.82 -20.52
CA ASP A 291 4.85 -14.76 -21.65
C ASP A 291 4.55 -16.20 -21.22
N PHE A 292 4.98 -16.59 -20.01
CA PHE A 292 4.68 -17.91 -19.47
C PHE A 292 3.18 -18.00 -19.23
N ALA A 293 2.58 -17.00 -18.57
CA ALA A 293 1.14 -16.92 -18.45
C ALA A 293 0.46 -16.95 -19.83
N ALA A 294 0.90 -16.15 -20.80
CA ALA A 294 0.26 -16.13 -22.13
C ALA A 294 0.28 -17.49 -22.86
N LYS A 295 1.37 -18.25 -22.75
CA LYS A 295 1.59 -19.49 -23.51
C LYS A 295 1.32 -20.79 -22.74
N LEU A 296 1.05 -20.70 -21.44
CA LEU A 296 0.86 -21.86 -20.57
C LEU A 296 -0.24 -22.80 -21.09
N LYS A 297 0.14 -24.05 -21.39
CA LYS A 297 -0.78 -25.12 -21.79
C LYS A 297 -1.33 -25.84 -20.56
N TYR A 298 -0.44 -26.25 -19.67
CA TYR A 298 -0.75 -26.94 -18.42
C TYR A 298 0.42 -26.81 -17.44
N ALA A 299 0.23 -27.23 -16.20
CA ALA A 299 1.32 -27.39 -15.24
C ALA A 299 1.31 -28.81 -14.65
N ARG A 300 2.44 -29.24 -14.14
CA ARG A 300 2.54 -30.41 -13.25
C ARG A 300 2.86 -29.95 -11.84
N ILE A 301 2.27 -30.63 -10.86
CA ILE A 301 2.40 -30.26 -9.45
C ILE A 301 2.83 -31.45 -8.59
N TRP A 302 3.65 -31.16 -7.57
CA TRP A 302 4.01 -32.07 -6.48
C TRP A 302 3.64 -31.37 -5.17
N GLY A 303 3.05 -32.10 -4.22
CA GLY A 303 2.47 -31.53 -3.00
C GLY A 303 0.95 -31.69 -2.95
N SER A 304 0.20 -30.64 -3.26
CA SER A 304 -1.27 -30.60 -3.12
C SER A 304 -2.05 -31.44 -4.12
N GLY A 305 -1.38 -32.00 -5.14
CA GLY A 305 -1.98 -32.94 -6.08
C GLY A 305 -2.37 -34.26 -5.41
N LYS A 306 -3.23 -35.04 -6.09
CA LYS A 306 -3.58 -36.41 -5.69
C LYS A 306 -2.38 -37.36 -5.75
N PHE A 307 -1.41 -37.05 -6.62
CA PHE A 307 -0.17 -37.79 -6.79
C PHE A 307 0.89 -36.86 -7.40
N ASP A 308 2.15 -37.23 -7.23
CA ASP A 308 3.29 -36.46 -7.70
C ASP A 308 3.34 -36.33 -9.23
N GLY A 309 3.55 -35.11 -9.70
CA GLY A 309 3.58 -34.78 -11.12
C GLY A 309 2.19 -34.76 -11.77
N GLN A 310 1.11 -34.67 -10.98
CA GLN A 310 -0.24 -34.55 -11.51
C GLN A 310 -0.36 -33.34 -12.44
N MET A 311 -0.91 -33.57 -13.62
CA MET A 311 -1.25 -32.50 -14.56
C MET A 311 -2.46 -31.71 -14.06
N VAL A 312 -2.31 -30.40 -13.95
CA VAL A 312 -3.34 -29.48 -13.49
C VAL A 312 -3.58 -28.37 -14.51
N LYS A 313 -4.81 -27.82 -14.48
CA LYS A 313 -5.24 -26.70 -15.32
C LYS A 313 -4.80 -25.37 -14.70
N ARG A 314 -4.94 -24.30 -15.48
CA ARG A 314 -4.49 -22.94 -15.13
C ARG A 314 -5.20 -22.35 -13.90
N ASP A 315 -6.46 -22.73 -13.70
CA ASP A 315 -7.33 -22.31 -12.59
C ASP A 315 -7.14 -23.12 -11.31
N TYR A 316 -6.28 -24.15 -11.34
CA TYR A 316 -5.97 -24.95 -10.15
C TYR A 316 -5.34 -24.07 -9.08
N ARG A 317 -5.86 -24.16 -7.85
CA ARG A 317 -5.38 -23.38 -6.70
C ARG A 317 -4.15 -24.03 -6.10
N VAL A 318 -3.10 -23.25 -5.92
CA VAL A 318 -1.86 -23.72 -5.32
C VAL A 318 -1.93 -23.65 -3.80
N SER A 319 -1.14 -24.50 -3.16
CA SER A 319 -1.01 -24.63 -1.71
C SER A 319 0.42 -24.36 -1.26
N GLU A 320 0.59 -24.17 0.05
CA GLU A 320 1.90 -23.97 0.67
C GLU A 320 2.85 -25.14 0.37
N GLY A 321 4.04 -24.83 -0.14
CA GLY A 321 5.10 -25.79 -0.42
C GLY A 321 4.97 -26.52 -1.75
N ASP A 322 3.95 -26.22 -2.56
CA ASP A 322 3.79 -26.87 -3.86
C ASP A 322 4.99 -26.63 -4.78
N VAL A 323 5.44 -27.69 -5.45
CA VAL A 323 6.45 -27.61 -6.52
C VAL A 323 5.74 -27.65 -7.87
N ILE A 324 6.04 -26.70 -8.75
CA ILE A 324 5.31 -26.46 -9.98
C ILE A 324 6.24 -26.47 -11.18
N GLU A 325 5.90 -27.29 -12.17
CA GLU A 325 6.57 -27.36 -13.46
C GLU A 325 5.62 -26.81 -14.54
N LEU A 326 5.95 -25.65 -15.12
CA LEU A 326 5.13 -24.97 -16.12
C LEU A 326 5.45 -25.49 -17.53
N HIS A 327 4.41 -25.83 -18.31
CA HIS A 327 4.53 -26.30 -19.70
C HIS A 327 3.86 -25.32 -20.66
N ILE A 328 4.66 -24.69 -21.53
CA ILE A 328 4.26 -23.70 -22.55
C ILE A 328 4.14 -24.30 -23.95
#